data_AF-A0A4C1Y0T5-F1
#
_entry.id   AF-A0A4C1Y0T5-F1
#
_cell.length_a   1.000
_cell.length_b   1.000
_cell.length_c   1.000
_cell.angle_alpha   90.00
_cell.angle_beta   90.00
_cell.angle_gamma   90.00
#
_symmetry.space_group_name_H-M   'P 1'
#
loop_
_entity.id
_entity.type
_entity.pdbx_description
1 polymer ?
#
loop_
_entity_poly.entity_id
_entity_poly.type
_entity_poly.pdbx_seq_one_letter_code
_entity_poly.pdbx_strand_id
1 'polypeptide(L)'
;MDNWFTSVPTCKELLTKNITTVGTLNKNKPEIPDQFKTTQDKAIKESIFVFQSDCTLMNNSGTKTIRRHYLQEVGFELARPYIEHCILMQNIPRSIKMQGRQLLGLLEQPPQPNLPIRGGVGRCYFCSRARDQSTRKQCSKCMRRICSYHQVTVYPQCVENQQNL
;
A
#
# COMPACT_ATOMS: atom_id res chain seq x y z
N MET A 1 3.42 -21.72 -16.62
CA MET A 1 4.37 -22.83 -16.84
C MET A 1 4.34 -23.67 -15.59
N ASP A 2 4.03 -24.96 -15.72
CA ASP A 2 4.02 -25.84 -14.54
C ASP A 2 5.43 -26.06 -14.01
N ASN A 3 5.50 -26.48 -12.74
CA ASN A 3 6.76 -26.78 -12.06
C ASN A 3 7.63 -27.79 -12.84
N TRP A 4 7.00 -28.70 -13.59
CA TRP A 4 7.68 -29.67 -14.45
C TRP A 4 8.57 -29.02 -15.53
N PHE A 5 8.14 -27.87 -16.07
CA PHE A 5 8.81 -27.19 -17.18
C PHE A 5 9.65 -25.99 -16.73
N THR A 6 9.63 -25.67 -15.43
CA THR A 6 10.29 -24.48 -14.90
C THR A 6 11.62 -24.88 -14.26
N SER A 7 12.73 -24.45 -14.85
CA SER A 7 14.08 -24.60 -14.29
C SER A 7 14.95 -23.42 -14.67
N VAL A 8 15.99 -23.11 -13.87
CA VAL A 8 16.87 -21.98 -14.15
C VAL A 8 17.57 -22.12 -15.52
N PRO A 9 18.13 -23.28 -15.90
CA PRO A 9 18.72 -23.47 -17.23
C PRO A 9 17.72 -23.23 -18.37
N THR A 10 16.49 -23.77 -18.25
CA THR A 10 15.44 -23.57 -19.26
C THR A 10 15.06 -22.10 -19.41
N CYS A 11 14.94 -21.37 -18.29
CA CYS A 11 14.66 -19.94 -18.35
C CYS A 11 15.78 -19.15 -19.03
N LYS A 12 17.05 -19.52 -18.81
CA LYS A 12 18.19 -18.90 -19.48
C LYS A 12 18.21 -19.17 -20.99
N GLU A 13 17.91 -20.40 -21.40
CA GLU A 13 17.78 -20.74 -22.83
C GLU A 13 16.62 -20.01 -23.51
N LEU A 14 15.52 -19.77 -22.80
CA LEU A 14 14.40 -18.99 -23.34
C LEU A 14 14.77 -17.51 -23.47
N LEU A 15 15.57 -16.99 -22.53
CA LEU A 15 16.03 -15.61 -22.58
C LEU A 15 16.91 -15.34 -23.81
N THR A 16 17.76 -16.28 -24.24
CA THR A 16 18.54 -16.13 -25.49
C THR A 16 17.65 -16.05 -26.74
N LYS A 17 16.41 -16.55 -26.65
CA LYS A 17 15.38 -16.45 -27.69
C LYS A 17 14.44 -15.25 -27.50
N ASN A 18 14.78 -14.31 -26.61
CA ASN A 18 13.93 -13.17 -26.23
C ASN A 18 12.56 -13.58 -25.66
N ILE A 19 12.49 -14.72 -24.96
CA ILE A 19 11.28 -15.21 -24.30
C ILE A 19 11.50 -15.17 -22.78
N THR A 20 10.65 -14.41 -22.08
CA THR A 20 10.65 -14.37 -20.61
C THR A 20 9.60 -15.33 -20.04
N THR A 21 9.94 -16.03 -18.97
CA THR A 21 9.03 -16.98 -18.30
C THR A 21 8.80 -16.62 -16.84
N VAL A 22 7.58 -16.90 -16.38
CA VAL A 22 7.20 -16.83 -14.97
C VAL A 22 6.57 -18.17 -14.61
N GLY A 23 7.09 -18.81 -13.57
CA GLY A 23 6.67 -20.15 -13.17
C GLY A 23 7.06 -20.43 -11.73
N THR A 24 6.50 -21.50 -11.18
CA THR A 24 6.88 -22.03 -9.87
C THR A 24 8.06 -22.97 -10.03
N LEU A 25 9.03 -22.91 -9.11
CA LEU A 25 10.21 -23.76 -9.10
C LEU A 25 10.13 -24.77 -7.94
N ASN A 26 10.51 -26.02 -8.19
CA ASN A 26 10.49 -27.06 -7.17
C ASN A 26 11.53 -26.74 -6.08
N LYS A 27 11.13 -26.80 -4.81
CA LYS A 27 12.00 -26.53 -3.65
C LYS A 27 13.29 -27.36 -3.60
N ASN A 28 13.27 -28.55 -4.22
CA ASN A 28 14.41 -29.49 -4.22
C ASN A 28 15.45 -29.17 -5.32
N LYS A 29 15.26 -28.11 -6.09
CA LYS A 29 16.17 -27.73 -7.18
C LYS A 29 17.51 -27.22 -6.62
N PRO A 30 18.66 -27.72 -7.12
CA PRO A 30 19.99 -27.35 -6.61
C PRO A 30 20.32 -25.86 -6.82
N GLU A 31 19.65 -25.20 -7.75
CA GLU A 31 19.84 -23.77 -8.03
C GLU A 31 19.27 -22.86 -6.94
N ILE A 32 18.49 -23.41 -6.00
CA ILE A 32 17.91 -22.69 -4.88
C ILE A 32 18.91 -22.70 -3.70
N PRO A 33 19.39 -21.54 -3.22
CA PRO A 33 20.25 -21.46 -2.04
C PRO A 33 19.56 -22.03 -0.79
N ASP A 34 20.31 -22.68 0.10
CA ASP A 34 19.72 -23.31 1.29
C ASP A 34 19.12 -22.30 2.26
N GLN A 35 19.67 -21.08 2.33
CA GLN A 35 19.10 -19.94 3.07
C GLN A 35 17.69 -19.60 2.57
N PHE A 36 17.40 -19.91 1.32
CA PHE A 36 16.11 -19.67 0.69
C PHE A 36 15.09 -20.77 1.00
N LYS A 37 15.54 -21.98 1.38
CA LYS A 37 14.69 -23.14 1.68
C LYS A 37 14.19 -23.17 3.13
N THR A 38 14.89 -22.53 4.06
CA THR A 38 14.54 -22.54 5.49
C THR A 38 13.24 -21.76 5.74
N THR A 39 12.27 -22.42 6.41
CA THR A 39 10.97 -21.84 6.81
C THR A 39 10.88 -21.56 8.32
N GLN A 40 11.77 -22.15 9.13
CA GLN A 40 11.57 -22.25 10.59
C GLN A 40 11.69 -20.92 11.35
N ASP A 41 12.35 -19.91 10.78
CA ASP A 41 12.56 -18.61 11.44
C ASP A 41 11.87 -17.42 10.75
N LYS A 42 11.08 -17.67 9.69
CA LYS A 42 10.44 -16.58 8.94
C LYS A 42 9.13 -16.19 9.59
N ALA A 43 8.95 -14.90 9.88
CA ALA A 43 7.63 -14.40 10.20
C ALA A 43 6.68 -14.76 9.04
N ILE A 44 5.43 -15.12 9.36
CA ILE A 44 4.40 -15.72 8.47
C ILE A 44 4.06 -14.85 7.23
N LYS A 45 4.70 -13.70 7.03
CA LYS A 45 4.43 -12.72 5.97
C LYS A 45 5.67 -12.20 5.24
N GLU A 46 6.83 -12.81 5.41
CA GLU A 46 8.06 -12.32 4.78
C GLU A 46 8.31 -12.99 3.42
N SER A 47 8.17 -12.21 2.35
CA SER A 47 8.68 -12.57 1.02
C SER A 47 10.19 -12.33 0.98
N ILE A 48 10.96 -13.33 0.53
CA ILE A 48 12.40 -13.18 0.28
C ILE A 48 12.65 -13.23 -1.21
N PHE A 49 13.48 -12.31 -1.70
CA PHE A 49 13.88 -12.20 -3.09
C PHE A 49 15.38 -12.47 -3.25
N VAL A 50 15.74 -13.15 -4.33
CA VAL A 50 17.11 -13.31 -4.79
C VAL A 50 17.17 -12.80 -6.23
N PHE A 51 18.07 -11.86 -6.48
CA PHE A 51 18.24 -11.24 -7.78
C PHE A 51 19.54 -11.73 -8.43
N GLN A 52 19.44 -12.15 -9.68
CA GLN A 52 20.57 -12.32 -10.59
C GLN A 52 20.39 -11.37 -11.78
N SER A 53 21.42 -11.21 -12.61
CA SER A 53 21.40 -10.33 -13.78
C SER A 53 20.27 -10.64 -14.77
N ASP A 54 19.86 -11.91 -14.83
CA ASP A 54 18.96 -12.47 -15.85
C ASP A 54 17.69 -13.12 -15.26
N CYS A 55 17.61 -13.27 -13.93
CA CYS A 55 16.46 -13.91 -13.29
C CYS A 55 16.25 -13.41 -11.85
N THR A 56 15.03 -13.59 -11.35
CA THR A 56 14.65 -13.26 -9.98
C THR A 56 13.88 -14.44 -9.39
N LEU A 57 14.30 -14.88 -8.21
CA LEU A 57 13.66 -15.95 -7.46
C LEU A 57 12.98 -15.36 -6.23
N MET A 58 11.74 -15.79 -5.94
CA MET A 58 10.99 -15.39 -4.75
C MET A 58 10.54 -16.62 -3.95
N ASN A 59 10.69 -16.55 -2.63
CA ASN A 59 10.05 -17.45 -1.68
C ASN A 59 9.02 -16.65 -0.89
N ASN A 60 7.78 -17.11 -0.92
CA ASN A 60 6.70 -16.58 -0.11
C ASN A 60 6.27 -17.68 0.87
N SER A 61 6.60 -17.50 2.15
CA SER A 61 6.20 -18.41 3.25
C SER A 61 4.76 -18.18 3.73
N GLY A 62 4.06 -17.17 3.20
CA GLY A 62 2.72 -16.77 3.62
C GLY A 62 1.56 -17.29 2.75
N THR A 63 0.41 -16.65 2.89
CA THR A 63 -0.81 -16.92 2.08
C THR A 63 -0.57 -16.69 0.58
N LYS A 64 -1.45 -17.25 -0.27
CA LYS A 64 -1.45 -16.96 -1.72
C LYS A 64 -1.30 -15.46 -1.98
N THR A 65 -0.19 -15.08 -2.62
CA THR A 65 0.08 -13.69 -3.00
C THR A 65 -0.76 -13.30 -4.22
N ILE A 66 -1.46 -12.18 -4.11
CA ILE A 66 -2.14 -11.58 -5.27
C ILE A 66 -1.05 -11.02 -6.19
N ARG A 67 -1.13 -11.27 -7.51
CA ARG A 67 -0.14 -10.82 -8.50
C ARG A 67 0.21 -9.33 -8.36
N ARG A 68 -0.77 -8.49 -8.05
CA ARG A 68 -0.56 -7.06 -7.79
C ARG A 68 0.42 -6.82 -6.63
N HIS A 69 0.24 -7.49 -5.49
CA HIS A 69 1.13 -7.37 -4.33
C HIS A 69 2.53 -7.86 -4.65
N TYR A 70 2.64 -9.00 -5.35
CA TYR A 70 3.93 -9.51 -5.82
C TYR A 70 4.69 -8.48 -6.68
N LEU A 71 4.04 -7.91 -7.69
CA LEU A 71 4.68 -6.92 -8.57
C LEU A 71 5.07 -5.65 -7.81
N GLN A 72 4.27 -5.23 -6.83
CA GLN A 72 4.59 -4.10 -5.97
C GLN A 72 5.83 -4.38 -5.11
N GLU A 73 5.90 -5.56 -4.48
CA GLU A 73 7.05 -5.98 -3.66
C GLU A 73 8.32 -6.09 -4.50
N VAL A 74 8.28 -6.79 -5.64
CA VAL A 74 9.44 -6.92 -6.53
C VAL A 74 9.92 -5.56 -7.03
N GLY A 75 8.99 -4.72 -7.50
CA GLY A 75 9.34 -3.38 -7.98
C GLY A 75 10.00 -2.52 -6.89
N PHE A 76 9.53 -2.65 -5.65
CA PHE A 76 10.13 -1.97 -4.51
C PHE A 76 11.52 -2.52 -4.16
N GLU A 77 11.68 -3.83 -4.04
CA GLU A 77 12.96 -4.46 -3.70
C GLU A 77 14.04 -4.21 -4.75
N LEU A 78 13.68 -4.18 -6.04
CA LEU A 78 14.59 -3.78 -7.12
C LEU A 78 15.01 -2.31 -7.02
N ALA A 79 14.11 -1.44 -6.58
CA ALA A 79 14.39 0.00 -6.43
C ALA A 79 15.12 0.34 -5.13
N ARG A 80 14.99 -0.49 -4.08
CA ARG A 80 15.56 -0.30 -2.75
C ARG A 80 17.03 0.16 -2.76
N PRO A 81 17.99 -0.52 -3.40
CA PRO A 81 19.40 -0.10 -3.37
C PRO A 81 19.61 1.28 -4.03
N TYR A 82 18.84 1.61 -5.06
CA TYR A 82 18.88 2.92 -5.69
C TYR A 82 18.31 4.00 -4.76
N ILE A 83 17.19 3.72 -4.08
CA ILE A 83 16.59 4.64 -3.09
C ILE A 83 17.59 4.93 -1.96
N GLU A 84 18.25 3.89 -1.44
CA GLU A 84 19.29 4.01 -0.41
C GLU A 84 20.46 4.89 -0.86
N HIS A 85 20.91 4.74 -2.10
CA HIS A 85 21.95 5.60 -2.65
C HIS A 85 21.46 7.06 -2.83
N CYS A 86 20.26 7.24 -3.39
CA CYS A 86 19.69 8.56 -3.66
C CYS A 86 19.54 9.41 -2.39
N ILE A 87 19.11 8.83 -1.27
CA ILE A 87 18.94 9.60 -0.02
C ILE A 87 20.25 10.15 0.55
N LEU A 88 21.39 9.56 0.18
CA LEU A 88 22.73 9.99 0.60
C LEU A 88 23.30 11.12 -0.26
N MET A 89 22.74 11.35 -1.45
CA MET A 89 23.22 12.40 -2.36
C MET A 89 23.03 13.80 -1.74
N GLN A 90 24.01 14.69 -1.89
CA GLN A 90 23.99 16.00 -1.22
C GLN A 90 22.83 16.88 -1.74
N ASN A 91 22.66 16.95 -3.06
CA ASN A 91 21.80 17.93 -3.73
C ASN A 91 20.39 17.42 -4.13
N ILE A 92 19.99 16.23 -3.69
CA ILE A 92 18.63 15.74 -3.97
C ILE A 92 17.60 16.52 -3.13
N PRO A 93 16.44 16.91 -3.69
CA PRO A 93 15.45 17.70 -2.98
C PRO A 93 15.02 17.06 -1.66
N ARG A 94 14.81 17.89 -0.63
CA ARG A 94 14.42 17.44 0.72
C ARG A 94 13.17 16.57 0.71
N SER A 95 12.18 16.90 -0.12
CA SER A 95 10.95 16.11 -0.27
C SER A 95 11.24 14.67 -0.70
N ILE A 96 12.14 14.48 -1.65
CA ILE A 96 12.53 13.15 -2.15
C ILE A 96 13.35 12.40 -1.10
N LYS A 97 14.27 13.07 -0.38
CA LYS A 97 14.98 12.45 0.76
C LYS A 97 14.01 11.93 1.81
N MET A 98 13.01 12.74 2.15
CA MET A 98 12.00 12.38 3.16
C MET A 98 11.15 11.20 2.67
N GLN A 99 10.69 11.22 1.43
CA GLN A 99 9.93 10.11 0.84
C GLN A 99 10.74 8.82 0.78
N GLY A 100 12.01 8.87 0.33
CA GLY A 100 12.89 7.71 0.31
C GLY A 100 13.12 7.12 1.69
N ARG A 101 13.36 7.96 2.70
CA ARG A 101 13.49 7.52 4.10
C ARG A 101 12.20 6.88 4.64
N GLN A 102 11.04 7.43 4.31
CA GLN A 102 9.74 6.86 4.69
C GLN A 102 9.52 5.49 4.07
N LEU A 103 9.84 5.34 2.77
CA LEU A 103 9.73 4.06 2.07
C LEU A 103 10.66 2.98 2.66
N LEU A 104 11.86 3.36 3.08
CA LEU A 104 12.83 2.46 3.72
C LEU A 104 12.53 2.18 5.20
N GLY A 105 11.48 2.76 5.79
CA GLY A 105 11.17 2.62 7.21
C GLY A 105 12.19 3.28 8.15
N LEU A 106 13.05 4.17 7.64
CA LEU A 106 14.09 4.88 8.40
C LEU A 106 13.57 6.09 9.17
N LEU A 107 12.30 6.45 8.93
CA LEU A 107 11.56 7.40 9.74
C LEU A 107 10.35 6.65 10.28
N GLU A 108 10.24 6.54 11.60
CA GLU A 108 8.93 6.39 12.20
C GLU A 108 8.10 7.56 11.67
N GLN A 109 6.99 7.27 11.00
CA GLN A 109 6.08 8.35 10.64
C GLN A 109 5.69 9.00 11.97
N PRO A 110 6.00 10.30 12.21
CA PRO A 110 5.33 10.98 13.31
C PRO A 110 3.85 10.75 13.06
N PRO A 111 3.06 10.37 14.09
CA PRO A 111 1.64 10.08 13.91
C PRO A 111 1.08 11.19 13.06
N GLN A 112 0.61 10.85 11.84
CA GLN A 112 0.13 11.87 10.92
C GLN A 112 -0.86 12.69 11.73
N PRO A 113 -0.64 14.00 11.96
CA PRO A 113 -1.66 14.79 12.59
C PRO A 113 -2.89 14.54 11.73
N ASN A 114 -3.98 14.08 12.34
CA ASN A 114 -5.26 13.95 11.66
C ASN A 114 -5.54 15.31 11.04
N LEU A 115 -5.12 15.50 9.80
CA LEU A 115 -5.40 16.71 9.05
C LEU A 115 -6.92 16.68 9.00
N PRO A 116 -7.60 17.66 9.61
CA PRO A 116 -9.05 17.66 9.58
C PRO A 116 -9.41 17.57 8.11
N ILE A 117 -10.07 16.47 7.74
CA ILE A 117 -10.60 16.25 6.40
C ILE A 117 -11.28 17.58 6.06
N ARG A 118 -10.74 18.34 5.10
CA ARG A 118 -11.36 19.61 4.73
C ARG A 118 -12.71 19.23 4.13
N GLY A 119 -13.73 19.19 4.97
CA GLY A 119 -15.06 18.82 4.58
C GLY A 119 -15.47 19.70 3.42
N GLY A 120 -15.85 19.08 2.31
CA GLY A 120 -16.41 19.80 1.17
C GLY A 120 -17.58 20.69 1.61
N VAL A 121 -17.89 21.73 0.84
CA VAL A 121 -19.14 22.47 1.04
C VAL A 121 -20.29 21.56 0.63
N GLY A 122 -21.37 21.53 1.40
CA GLY A 122 -22.61 20.87 1.00
C GLY A 122 -23.84 21.60 1.55
N ARG A 123 -25.03 21.19 1.14
CA ARG A 123 -26.29 21.82 1.59
C ARG A 123 -26.60 21.49 3.05
N CYS A 124 -27.21 22.43 3.75
CA CYS A 124 -27.75 22.19 5.08
C CYS A 124 -28.92 21.20 5.00
N TYR A 125 -28.89 20.17 5.85
CA TYR A 125 -29.89 19.12 5.92
C TYR A 125 -31.29 19.64 6.31
N PHE A 126 -31.36 20.63 7.20
CA PHE A 126 -32.62 21.18 7.71
C PHE A 126 -33.15 22.37 6.91
N CYS A 127 -32.37 22.89 5.95
CA CYS A 127 -32.88 23.94 5.08
C CYS A 127 -33.84 23.36 4.07
N SER A 128 -35.03 23.98 3.94
CA SER A 128 -35.88 23.76 2.79
C SER A 128 -35.18 24.17 1.50
N ARG A 129 -35.64 23.63 0.36
CA ARG A 129 -35.09 23.93 -0.97
C ARG A 129 -35.10 25.43 -1.29
N ALA A 130 -36.07 26.18 -0.75
CA ALA A 130 -36.16 27.62 -0.95
C ALA A 130 -35.01 28.42 -0.29
N ARG A 131 -34.39 27.88 0.78
CA ARG A 131 -33.32 28.57 1.51
C ARG A 131 -31.92 28.27 0.98
N ASP A 132 -31.76 27.11 0.33
CA ASP A 132 -30.54 26.57 -0.31
C ASP A 132 -29.19 27.00 0.34
N GLN A 133 -29.07 26.86 1.66
CA GLN A 133 -27.85 27.29 2.36
C GLN A 133 -26.77 26.22 2.27
N SER A 134 -25.63 26.60 1.72
CA SER A 134 -24.42 25.77 1.71
C SER A 134 -23.60 25.98 2.98
N THR A 135 -22.96 24.92 3.46
CA THR A 135 -22.22 24.91 4.73
C THR A 135 -21.08 23.89 4.68
N ARG A 136 -19.99 24.19 5.37
CA ARG A 136 -18.95 23.21 5.72
C ARG A 136 -19.11 22.64 7.11
N LYS A 137 -20.01 23.21 7.93
CA LYS A 137 -20.23 22.80 9.31
C LYS A 137 -21.07 21.54 9.36
N GLN A 138 -20.72 20.65 10.29
CA GLN A 138 -21.47 19.43 10.60
C GLN A 138 -21.91 19.45 12.07
N CYS A 139 -23.04 18.81 12.35
CA CYS A 139 -23.49 18.58 13.72
C CYS A 139 -22.52 17.63 14.43
N SER A 140 -22.05 17.97 15.62
CA SER A 140 -21.15 17.11 16.40
C SER A 140 -21.79 15.81 16.89
N LYS A 141 -23.14 15.73 16.92
CA LYS A 141 -23.88 14.53 17.36
C LYS A 141 -24.23 13.59 16.21
N CYS A 142 -24.75 14.11 15.09
CA CYS A 142 -25.27 13.27 13.99
C CYS A 142 -24.51 13.43 12.66
N MET A 143 -23.45 14.24 12.61
CA MET A 143 -22.58 14.48 11.45
C MET A 143 -23.26 15.03 10.18
N ARG A 144 -24.57 15.32 10.22
CA ARG A 144 -25.29 15.99 9.13
C ARG A 144 -24.80 17.43 8.97
N ARG A 145 -24.77 17.92 7.72
CA ARG A 145 -24.38 19.31 7.40
C ARG A 145 -25.44 20.30 7.86
N ILE A 146 -25.03 21.35 8.57
CA ILE A 146 -25.92 22.35 9.16
C ILE A 146 -25.40 23.77 8.91
N CYS A 147 -26.27 24.72 8.54
CA CYS A 147 -25.90 26.13 8.40
C CYS A 147 -25.83 26.79 9.78
N SER A 148 -25.26 28.00 9.88
CA SER A 148 -25.12 28.71 11.16
C SER A 148 -26.47 28.93 11.87
N TYR A 149 -27.56 29.11 11.14
CA TYR A 149 -28.91 29.23 11.71
C TYR A 149 -29.40 27.91 12.33
N HIS A 150 -29.25 26.80 11.61
CA HIS A 150 -29.60 25.46 12.10
C HIS A 150 -28.55 24.87 13.07
N GLN A 151 -27.46 25.58 13.34
CA GLN A 151 -26.51 25.23 14.39
C GLN A 151 -27.06 25.53 15.78
N VAL A 152 -27.84 26.60 15.92
CA VAL A 152 -28.38 27.07 17.21
C VAL A 152 -29.76 26.49 17.50
N THR A 153 -30.52 26.15 16.45
CA THR A 153 -31.93 25.74 16.56
C THR A 153 -32.17 24.23 16.57
N VAL A 154 -31.15 23.41 16.28
CA VAL A 154 -31.26 21.94 16.24
C VAL A 154 -30.73 21.34 17.54
N TYR A 155 -31.48 21.55 18.62
CA TYR A 155 -31.33 20.77 19.85
C TYR A 155 -32.41 19.68 19.99
N PRO A 156 -33.68 19.87 19.55
CA PRO A 156 -34.69 18.82 19.68
C PRO A 156 -34.58 17.67 18.65
N GLN A 157 -34.16 17.94 17.41
CA GLN A 157 -34.23 16.96 16.30
C GLN A 157 -32.99 16.07 16.15
N CYS A 158 -31.97 16.25 16.98
CA CYS A 158 -30.78 15.39 16.99
C CYS A 158 -31.00 14.08 17.77
N VAL A 159 -32.06 13.98 18.58
CA VAL A 159 -32.27 12.87 19.53
C VAL A 159 -33.15 11.75 18.95
N GLU A 160 -34.11 12.08 18.06
CA GLU A 160 -35.12 11.11 17.57
C GLU A 160 -34.59 10.04 16.60
N ASN A 161 -33.33 10.07 16.18
CA ASN A 161 -32.77 9.10 15.22
C ASN A 161 -31.80 8.09 15.85
N GLN A 162 -31.74 7.96 17.17
CA GLN A 162 -30.98 6.90 17.85
C GLN A 162 -31.80 5.65 18.20
N GLN A 163 -33.08 5.57 17.80
CA GLN A 163 -33.94 4.41 18.09
C GLN A 163 -34.19 3.46 16.91
N ASN A 164 -33.49 3.60 15.78
CA ASN A 164 -33.59 2.63 14.67
C ASN A 164 -32.20 2.28 14.11
N LEU A 165 -31.35 1.71 14.95
CA LEU A 165 -30.22 0.87 14.57
C LEU A 165 -30.25 -0.41 15.42
#